data_AF-A0A126QWM8-F1
#
_entry.id   AF-A0A126QWM8-F1
#
_cell.length_a   1.000
_cell.length_b   1.000
_cell.length_c   1.000
_cell.angle_alpha   90.00
_cell.angle_beta   90.00
_cell.angle_gamma   90.00
#
_symmetry.space_group_name_H-M   'P 1'
#
loop_
_entity.id
_entity.type
_entity.pdbx_description
1 polymer ?
#
loop_
_entity_poly.entity_id
_entity_poly.type
_entity_poly.pdbx_seq_one_letter_code
_entity_poly.pdbx_strand_id
1 'polypeptide(L)'
;MQPWVRNYALPTLAIVAAVLIYVFTIGGGILDNFALTLSVCFFPVGIIGLYMYAEGKGYQSINGVDWSAYTEQERPRAAAYVGKYVIISMVICCISIGVLFHNILMGIIVLVAGIIVCIYPIVTMEKGVAREFVPKSTGAKVGLFIVTVAACLVPSALLDQMDFTTDSVTVEFGDDGISLGAPFVATKTFAYDKIEELELDPDFDKGRRMMGYGTPYICSGTFENEVFGKYTLMSYTKVKPAVFFLYDGRYYAFNQADDEMTQQAYDTLVSKVGA
;
A
#
# COMPACT_ATOMS: atom_id res chain seq x y z
N MET A 1 13.90 -35.44 14.19
CA MET A 1 13.33 -34.15 14.63
C MET A 1 12.02 -34.44 15.35
N GLN A 2 11.86 -33.91 16.57
CA GLN A 2 10.73 -34.19 17.45
C GLN A 2 9.40 -33.62 16.89
N PRO A 3 8.24 -34.30 17.05
CA PRO A 3 6.97 -33.98 16.37
C PRO A 3 6.36 -32.62 16.74
N TRP A 4 6.76 -32.03 17.87
CA TRP A 4 6.14 -30.80 18.37
C TRP A 4 6.54 -29.54 17.58
N VAL A 5 7.71 -29.51 16.93
CA VAL A 5 8.17 -28.33 16.16
C VAL A 5 7.33 -28.09 14.90
N ARG A 6 6.65 -29.12 14.37
CA ARG A 6 5.89 -29.03 13.11
C ARG A 6 4.51 -28.37 13.27
N ASN A 7 3.90 -28.45 14.44
CA ASN A 7 2.52 -27.97 14.65
C ASN A 7 2.43 -26.54 15.18
N TYR A 8 3.53 -25.98 15.69
CA TYR A 8 3.56 -24.61 16.22
C TYR A 8 4.28 -23.62 15.30
N ALA A 9 5.14 -24.05 14.36
CA ALA A 9 5.88 -23.10 13.52
C ALA A 9 4.97 -22.20 12.65
N LEU A 10 3.92 -22.74 12.02
CA LEU A 10 2.99 -21.94 11.21
C LEU A 10 2.15 -20.98 12.07
N PRO A 11 1.50 -21.43 13.16
CA PRO A 11 0.79 -20.54 14.08
C PRO A 11 1.72 -19.50 14.71
N THR A 12 2.93 -19.87 15.12
CA THR A 12 3.90 -18.94 15.72
C THR A 12 4.41 -17.93 14.70
N LEU A 13 4.60 -18.31 13.43
CA LEU A 13 4.95 -17.36 12.36
C LEU A 13 3.79 -16.45 11.98
N ALA A 14 2.55 -16.95 11.99
CA ALA A 14 1.35 -16.13 11.79
C ALA A 14 1.11 -15.18 12.97
N ILE A 15 1.39 -15.61 14.20
CA ILE A 15 1.34 -14.78 15.41
C ILE A 15 2.48 -13.76 15.39
N VAL A 16 3.69 -14.11 14.98
CA VAL A 16 4.79 -13.13 14.82
C VAL A 16 4.47 -12.15 13.71
N ALA A 17 3.92 -12.58 12.57
CA ALA A 17 3.46 -11.67 11.53
C ALA A 17 2.32 -10.77 12.02
N ALA A 18 1.34 -11.31 12.76
CA ALA A 18 0.24 -10.53 13.33
C ALA A 18 0.68 -9.58 14.46
N VAL A 19 1.64 -9.99 15.29
CA VAL A 19 2.25 -9.16 16.35
C VAL A 19 3.14 -8.10 15.75
N LEU A 20 3.89 -8.41 14.69
CA LEU A 20 4.62 -7.40 13.92
C LEU A 20 3.62 -6.42 13.30
N ILE A 21 2.58 -6.89 12.59
CA ILE A 21 1.51 -6.04 12.05
C ILE A 21 0.86 -5.19 13.16
N TYR A 22 0.62 -5.75 14.35
CA TYR A 22 0.02 -5.06 15.49
C TYR A 22 0.95 -4.00 16.12
N VAL A 23 2.22 -4.34 16.33
CA VAL A 23 3.27 -3.41 16.81
C VAL A 23 3.51 -2.30 15.76
N PHE A 24 3.43 -2.65 14.47
CA PHE A 24 3.38 -1.75 13.32
C PHE A 24 2.01 -1.09 13.12
N THR A 25 1.03 -1.19 14.03
CA THR A 25 -0.19 -0.34 13.95
C THR A 25 -0.29 0.68 15.07
N ILE A 26 0.55 0.55 16.10
CA ILE A 26 0.49 1.38 17.32
C ILE A 26 1.75 2.26 17.47
N GLY A 27 2.90 1.86 16.90
CA GLY A 27 4.15 2.63 16.96
C GLY A 27 4.30 3.67 15.85
N GLY A 28 3.64 4.83 15.99
CA GLY A 28 3.57 5.92 15.02
C GLY A 28 4.87 6.68 14.70
N GLY A 29 5.97 5.98 14.40
CA GLY A 29 7.25 6.61 14.03
C GLY A 29 7.92 6.06 12.76
N ILE A 30 7.51 4.88 12.29
CA ILE A 30 8.02 4.25 11.03
C ILE A 30 6.86 4.03 10.04
N LEU A 31 5.65 4.49 10.40
CA LEU A 31 4.37 4.02 9.86
C LEU A 31 3.69 4.90 8.81
N ASP A 32 4.27 6.02 8.43
CA ASP A 32 3.68 6.84 7.37
C ASP A 32 3.97 6.27 5.96
N ASN A 33 4.78 5.21 5.86
CA ASN A 33 5.25 4.66 4.58
C ASN A 33 4.39 3.46 4.13
N PHE A 34 3.26 3.76 3.47
CA PHE A 34 2.32 2.77 2.90
C PHE A 34 3.02 1.72 1.99
N ALA A 35 4.10 2.09 1.29
CA ALA A 35 4.89 1.12 0.51
C ALA A 35 5.65 0.11 1.38
N LEU A 36 6.21 0.52 2.52
CA LEU A 36 6.88 -0.39 3.44
C LEU A 36 5.90 -1.45 3.94
N THR A 37 4.69 -1.02 4.34
CA THR A 37 3.64 -1.92 4.81
C THR A 37 3.27 -2.96 3.76
N LEU A 38 3.04 -2.53 2.51
CA LEU A 38 2.73 -3.44 1.40
C LEU A 38 3.91 -4.36 1.05
N SER A 39 5.15 -3.87 1.19
CA SER A 39 6.35 -4.66 0.89
C SER A 39 6.58 -5.76 1.92
N VAL A 40 6.29 -5.48 3.20
CA VAL A 40 6.36 -6.47 4.29
C VAL A 40 5.34 -7.60 4.10
N CYS A 41 4.22 -7.38 3.39
CA CYS A 41 3.28 -8.45 3.04
C CYS A 41 3.92 -9.56 2.17
N PHE A 42 5.00 -9.26 1.43
CA PHE A 42 5.73 -10.25 0.64
C PHE A 42 6.81 -10.99 1.45
N PHE A 43 7.12 -10.54 2.67
CA PHE A 43 8.14 -11.14 3.53
C PHE A 43 7.87 -12.62 3.86
N PRO A 44 6.63 -13.06 4.19
CA PRO A 44 6.32 -14.47 4.41
C PRO A 44 6.61 -15.34 3.17
N VAL A 45 6.34 -14.82 1.97
CA VAL A 45 6.61 -15.52 0.71
C VAL A 45 8.11 -15.68 0.49
N GLY A 46 8.88 -14.62 0.76
CA GLY A 46 10.35 -14.67 0.74
C GLY A 46 10.94 -15.66 1.73
N ILE A 47 10.39 -15.74 2.95
CA ILE A 47 10.80 -16.71 3.98
C ILE A 47 10.52 -18.15 3.52
N ILE A 48 9.35 -18.40 2.92
CA ILE A 48 9.01 -19.73 2.38
C ILE A 48 9.98 -20.08 1.25
N GLY A 49 10.26 -19.16 0.32
CA GLY A 49 11.24 -19.34 -0.74
C GLY A 49 12.64 -19.63 -0.19
N LEU A 50 13.06 -18.91 0.85
CA LEU A 50 14.34 -19.13 1.56
C LEU A 50 14.39 -20.48 2.23
N TYR A 51 13.32 -20.89 2.92
CA TYR A 51 13.23 -22.21 3.56
C TYR A 51 13.35 -23.32 2.51
N MET A 52 12.65 -23.19 1.39
CA MET A 52 12.69 -24.14 0.28
C MET A 52 14.08 -24.21 -0.34
N TYR A 53 14.69 -23.06 -0.63
CA TYR A 53 16.03 -22.95 -1.21
C TYR A 53 17.13 -23.50 -0.28
N ALA A 54 17.06 -23.19 1.02
CA ALA A 54 18.09 -23.51 1.99
C ALA A 54 18.02 -24.95 2.53
N GLU A 55 16.81 -25.51 2.67
CA GLU A 55 16.58 -26.81 3.29
C GLU A 55 16.09 -27.87 2.30
N GLY A 56 15.67 -27.49 1.09
CA GLY A 56 15.03 -28.41 0.15
C GLY A 56 13.73 -29.00 0.69
N LYS A 57 13.07 -28.30 1.62
CA LYS A 57 11.82 -28.72 2.26
C LYS A 57 10.67 -27.84 1.81
N GLY A 58 9.45 -28.20 2.16
CA GLY A 58 8.26 -27.41 1.81
C GLY A 58 7.68 -27.71 0.42
N TYR A 59 8.21 -28.71 -0.29
CA TYR A 59 7.63 -29.17 -1.58
C TYR A 59 6.15 -29.58 -1.46
N GLN A 60 5.72 -30.07 -0.30
CA GLN A 60 4.32 -30.43 -0.03
C GLN A 60 3.35 -29.24 -0.12
N SER A 61 3.85 -28.02 0.02
CA SER A 61 3.06 -26.79 -0.10
C SER A 61 2.96 -26.29 -1.54
N ILE A 62 3.63 -26.94 -2.50
CA ILE A 62 3.65 -26.54 -3.91
C ILE A 62 2.60 -27.36 -4.66
N ASN A 63 1.54 -26.67 -5.08
CA ASN A 63 0.49 -27.26 -5.89
C ASN A 63 0.89 -27.29 -7.37
N GLY A 64 0.37 -28.27 -8.13
CA GLY A 64 0.57 -28.39 -9.59
C GLY A 64 1.75 -29.26 -10.02
N VAL A 65 2.59 -29.73 -9.10
CA VAL A 65 3.69 -30.66 -9.38
C VAL A 65 3.33 -32.06 -8.87
N ASP A 66 3.55 -33.09 -9.71
CA ASP A 66 3.40 -34.49 -9.30
C ASP A 66 4.63 -34.96 -8.50
N TRP A 67 4.63 -34.67 -7.20
CA TRP A 67 5.72 -35.03 -6.28
C TRP A 67 5.94 -36.54 -6.13
N SER A 68 4.94 -37.37 -6.50
CA SER A 68 5.05 -38.82 -6.44
C SER A 68 6.02 -39.37 -7.50
N ALA A 69 6.16 -38.65 -8.61
CA ALA A 69 7.08 -38.98 -9.70
C ALA A 69 8.57 -38.70 -9.37
N TYR A 70 8.85 -37.95 -8.30
CA TYR A 70 10.22 -37.59 -7.90
C TYR A 70 10.74 -38.55 -6.83
N THR A 71 12.01 -38.94 -6.95
CA THR A 71 12.72 -39.73 -5.94
C THR A 71 13.01 -38.91 -4.67
N GLU A 72 13.32 -39.60 -3.57
CA GLU A 72 13.66 -38.95 -2.29
C GLU A 72 14.86 -38.00 -2.38
N GLN A 73 15.79 -38.25 -3.32
CA GLN A 73 16.95 -37.38 -3.57
C GLN A 73 16.63 -36.20 -4.49
N GLU A 74 15.62 -36.31 -5.35
CA GLU A 74 15.25 -35.25 -6.31
C GLU A 74 14.29 -34.24 -5.71
N ARG A 75 13.37 -34.65 -4.82
CA ARG A 75 12.39 -33.73 -4.19
C ARG A 75 13.05 -32.52 -3.53
N PRO A 76 14.15 -32.65 -2.75
CA PRO A 76 14.78 -31.49 -2.14
C PRO A 76 15.43 -30.54 -3.15
N ARG A 77 15.94 -31.07 -4.27
CA ARG A 77 16.53 -30.26 -5.35
C ARG A 77 15.46 -29.47 -6.09
N ALA A 78 14.36 -30.13 -6.40
CA ALA A 78 13.18 -29.52 -7.00
C ALA A 78 12.58 -28.43 -6.09
N ALA A 79 12.44 -28.70 -4.78
CA ALA A 79 11.99 -27.72 -3.80
C ALA A 79 12.92 -26.48 -3.76
N ALA A 80 14.23 -26.72 -3.73
CA ALA A 80 15.20 -25.63 -3.72
C ALA A 80 15.15 -24.81 -5.00
N TYR A 81 15.03 -25.47 -6.16
CA TYR A 81 14.84 -24.81 -7.44
C TYR A 81 13.65 -23.86 -7.42
N VAL A 82 12.46 -24.33 -7.00
CA VAL A 82 11.29 -23.44 -6.84
C VAL A 82 11.56 -22.31 -5.86
N GLY A 83 12.19 -22.60 -4.71
CA GLY A 83 12.52 -21.62 -3.68
C GLY A 83 13.34 -20.44 -4.20
N LYS A 84 14.32 -20.70 -5.09
CA LYS A 84 15.12 -19.67 -5.77
C LYS A 84 14.24 -18.67 -6.52
N TYR A 85 13.32 -19.18 -7.36
CA TYR A 85 12.45 -18.34 -8.18
C TYR A 85 11.38 -17.64 -7.35
N VAL A 86 10.93 -18.24 -6.25
CA VAL A 86 10.06 -17.57 -5.28
C VAL A 86 10.76 -16.35 -4.67
N ILE A 87 12.05 -16.46 -4.32
CA ILE A 87 12.81 -15.31 -3.80
C ILE A 87 13.00 -14.24 -4.87
N ILE A 88 13.40 -14.63 -6.09
CA ILE A 88 13.57 -13.67 -7.20
C ILE A 88 12.24 -12.96 -7.50
N SER A 89 11.15 -13.71 -7.57
CA SER A 89 9.79 -13.18 -7.76
C SER A 89 9.43 -12.19 -6.65
N MET A 90 9.70 -12.54 -5.38
CA MET A 90 9.44 -11.65 -4.25
C MET A 90 10.18 -10.32 -4.39
N VAL A 91 11.47 -10.34 -4.77
CA VAL A 91 12.25 -9.11 -4.99
C VAL A 91 11.61 -8.26 -6.10
N ILE A 92 11.19 -8.88 -7.21
CA ILE A 92 10.51 -8.18 -8.31
C ILE A 92 9.17 -7.59 -7.83
N CYS A 93 8.39 -8.32 -7.06
CA CYS A 93 7.14 -7.84 -6.49
C CYS A 93 7.36 -6.67 -5.52
N CYS A 94 8.40 -6.70 -4.68
CA CYS A 94 8.75 -5.55 -3.84
C CYS A 94 9.13 -4.33 -4.69
N ILE A 95 9.97 -4.49 -5.71
CA ILE A 95 10.31 -3.40 -6.64
C ILE A 95 9.05 -2.84 -7.31
N SER A 96 8.10 -3.71 -7.71
CA SER A 96 6.85 -3.30 -8.35
C SER A 96 6.04 -2.32 -7.49
N ILE A 97 6.08 -2.45 -6.16
CA ILE A 97 5.42 -1.53 -5.24
C ILE A 97 6.00 -0.12 -5.42
N GLY A 98 7.33 0.03 -5.39
CA GLY A 98 7.96 1.35 -5.60
C GLY A 98 7.61 1.94 -6.97
N VAL A 99 7.53 1.11 -8.00
CA VAL A 99 7.14 1.54 -9.35
C VAL A 99 5.66 1.96 -9.41
N LEU A 100 4.74 1.27 -8.70
CA LEU A 100 3.31 1.60 -8.69
C LEU A 100 3.04 3.04 -8.24
N PHE A 101 3.81 3.56 -7.29
CA PHE A 101 3.66 4.94 -6.82
C PHE A 101 4.13 5.98 -7.84
N HIS A 102 5.08 5.62 -8.71
CA HIS A 102 5.55 6.52 -9.76
C HIS A 102 4.70 6.40 -11.03
N ASN A 103 4.32 5.18 -11.38
CA ASN A 103 3.54 4.88 -12.57
C ASN A 103 2.77 3.56 -12.37
N ILE A 104 1.44 3.69 -12.23
CA ILE A 104 0.55 2.56 -11.98
C ILE A 104 0.67 1.48 -13.06
N LEU A 105 0.70 1.87 -14.34
CA LEU A 105 0.76 0.91 -15.45
C LEU A 105 2.07 0.11 -15.42
N MET A 106 3.20 0.79 -15.26
CA MET A 106 4.51 0.13 -15.18
C MET A 106 4.61 -0.73 -13.92
N GLY A 107 4.06 -0.27 -12.80
CA GLY A 107 4.03 -1.06 -11.57
C GLY A 107 3.25 -2.36 -11.74
N ILE A 108 2.08 -2.32 -12.41
CA ILE A 108 1.31 -3.52 -12.74
C ILE A 108 2.11 -4.45 -13.66
N ILE A 109 2.79 -3.92 -14.69
CA ILE A 109 3.61 -4.74 -15.60
C ILE A 109 4.72 -5.47 -14.84
N VAL A 110 5.43 -4.77 -13.96
CA VAL A 110 6.52 -5.36 -13.15
C VAL A 110 5.97 -6.39 -12.16
N LEU A 111 4.80 -6.12 -11.55
CA LEU A 111 4.14 -7.06 -10.65
C LEU A 111 3.76 -8.36 -11.38
N VAL A 112 3.16 -8.24 -12.57
CA VAL A 112 2.80 -9.40 -13.41
C VAL A 112 4.06 -10.17 -13.83
N ALA A 113 5.15 -9.49 -14.18
CA ALA A 113 6.43 -10.14 -14.47
C ALA A 113 6.95 -10.94 -13.25
N GLY A 114 6.84 -10.37 -12.04
CA GLY A 114 7.18 -11.06 -10.79
C GLY A 114 6.35 -12.34 -10.59
N ILE A 115 5.04 -12.27 -10.82
CA ILE A 115 4.13 -13.44 -10.73
C ILE A 115 4.51 -14.51 -11.77
N ILE A 116 4.81 -14.11 -13.01
CA ILE A 116 5.26 -15.03 -14.07
C ILE A 116 6.54 -15.75 -13.65
N VAL A 117 7.51 -15.04 -13.07
CA VAL A 117 8.75 -15.64 -12.56
C VAL A 117 8.49 -16.64 -11.44
N CYS A 118 7.47 -16.41 -10.59
CA CYS A 118 7.06 -17.36 -9.54
C CYS A 118 6.48 -18.66 -10.11
N ILE A 119 5.66 -18.54 -11.17
CA ILE A 119 4.95 -19.66 -11.80
C ILE A 119 5.87 -20.45 -12.73
N TYR A 120 6.84 -19.80 -13.37
CA TYR A 120 7.79 -20.39 -14.31
C TYR A 120 8.38 -21.74 -13.86
N PRO A 121 8.96 -21.90 -12.64
CA PRO A 121 9.50 -23.19 -12.22
C PRO A 121 8.42 -24.27 -12.10
N ILE A 122 7.18 -23.93 -11.72
CA ILE A 122 6.09 -24.91 -11.58
C ILE A 122 5.69 -25.47 -12.94
N VAL A 123 5.62 -24.62 -13.96
CA VAL A 123 5.23 -25.01 -15.33
C VAL A 123 6.36 -25.73 -16.07
N THR A 124 7.61 -25.36 -15.81
CA THR A 124 8.78 -25.94 -16.51
C THR A 124 9.35 -27.19 -15.82
N MET A 125 8.86 -27.53 -14.63
CA MET A 125 9.20 -28.77 -13.96
C MET A 125 8.50 -29.97 -14.62
N GLU A 126 8.99 -30.36 -15.79
CA GLU A 126 8.72 -31.67 -16.36
C GLU A 126 9.65 -32.73 -15.74
N LYS A 127 9.16 -33.96 -15.71
CA LYS A 127 9.78 -35.13 -15.06
C LYS A 127 11.27 -35.26 -15.39
N GLY A 128 12.12 -35.39 -14.37
CA GLY A 128 13.47 -35.95 -14.50
C GLY A 128 14.64 -34.99 -14.76
N VAL A 129 14.46 -33.66 -14.75
CA VAL A 129 15.60 -32.74 -14.90
C VAL A 129 16.10 -32.26 -13.53
N ALA A 130 17.14 -32.94 -13.02
CA ALA A 130 17.90 -32.45 -11.88
C ALA A 130 18.60 -31.13 -12.23
N ARG A 131 18.01 -30.01 -11.82
CA ARG A 131 18.67 -28.70 -11.89
C ARG A 131 19.05 -28.24 -10.50
N GLU A 132 20.31 -28.54 -10.19
CA GLU A 132 21.19 -28.08 -9.11
C GLU A 132 20.66 -27.97 -7.66
N PHE A 133 21.52 -28.41 -6.75
CA PHE A 133 21.44 -28.14 -5.32
C PHE A 133 22.57 -27.19 -4.94
N VAL A 134 22.29 -25.98 -4.43
CA VAL A 134 23.28 -25.12 -3.74
C VAL A 134 22.50 -24.14 -2.84
N PRO A 135 22.84 -23.87 -1.55
CA PRO A 135 24.14 -23.97 -0.87
C PRO A 135 24.16 -24.79 0.45
N LYS A 136 25.28 -25.44 0.75
CA LYS A 136 25.54 -26.03 2.08
C LYS A 136 26.02 -25.03 3.14
N SER A 137 26.56 -23.88 2.73
CA SER A 137 27.24 -22.96 3.65
C SER A 137 26.26 -21.98 4.32
N THR A 138 26.44 -21.79 5.62
CA THR A 138 25.70 -20.81 6.44
C THR A 138 25.81 -19.41 5.85
N GLY A 139 26.96 -19.04 5.27
CA GLY A 139 27.19 -17.73 4.66
C GLY A 139 26.26 -17.42 3.48
N ALA A 140 25.96 -18.40 2.63
CA ALA A 140 25.03 -18.20 1.51
C ALA A 140 23.58 -18.06 1.98
N LYS A 141 23.18 -18.77 3.05
CA LYS A 141 21.86 -18.61 3.69
C LYS A 141 21.70 -17.21 4.31
N VAL A 142 22.74 -16.72 4.97
CA VAL A 142 22.78 -15.36 5.55
C VAL A 142 22.75 -14.30 4.44
N GLY A 143 23.56 -14.44 3.40
CA GLY A 143 23.56 -13.51 2.27
C GLY A 143 22.18 -13.40 1.59
N LEU A 144 21.50 -14.53 1.41
CA LEU A 144 20.17 -14.55 0.82
C LEU A 144 19.10 -13.94 1.74
N PHE A 145 19.18 -14.18 3.05
CA PHE A 145 18.32 -13.51 4.03
C PHE A 145 18.52 -11.98 4.02
N ILE A 146 19.78 -11.52 3.97
CA ILE A 146 20.11 -10.08 3.87
C ILE A 146 19.52 -9.49 2.60
N VAL A 147 19.64 -10.18 1.45
CA VAL A 147 19.05 -9.72 0.18
C VAL A 147 17.52 -9.63 0.28
N THR A 148 16.86 -10.63 0.88
CA THR A 148 15.41 -10.64 1.10
C THR A 148 14.96 -9.46 1.96
N VAL A 149 15.67 -9.19 3.06
CA VAL A 149 15.38 -8.05 3.94
C VAL A 149 15.64 -6.73 3.21
N ALA A 150 16.78 -6.59 2.56
CA ALA A 150 17.15 -5.38 1.83
C ALA A 150 16.13 -5.04 0.73
N ALA A 151 15.67 -6.04 -0.03
CA ALA A 151 14.66 -5.84 -1.08
C ALA A 151 13.32 -5.31 -0.56
N CYS A 152 12.96 -5.62 0.69
CA CYS A 152 11.74 -5.09 1.30
C CYS A 152 11.88 -3.64 1.78
N LEU A 153 13.12 -3.16 1.95
CA LEU A 153 13.42 -1.78 2.36
C LEU A 153 13.56 -0.83 1.16
N VAL A 154 13.86 -1.35 -0.03
CA VAL A 154 14.01 -0.54 -1.26
C VAL A 154 12.77 0.30 -1.58
N PRO A 155 11.53 -0.23 -1.55
CA PRO A 155 10.34 0.55 -1.88
C PRO A 155 10.12 1.73 -0.92
N SER A 156 10.46 1.55 0.35
CA SER A 156 10.38 2.59 1.38
C SER A 156 11.35 3.73 1.09
N ALA A 157 12.61 3.39 0.76
CA ALA A 157 13.63 4.37 0.39
C ALA A 157 13.32 5.12 -0.91
N LEU A 158 12.54 4.50 -1.82
CA LEU A 158 12.03 5.17 -3.03
C LEU A 158 10.88 6.13 -2.70
N LEU A 159 10.02 5.80 -1.73
CA LEU A 159 8.97 6.71 -1.26
C LEU A 159 9.50 7.88 -0.44
N ASP A 160 10.59 7.71 0.30
CA ASP A 160 11.20 8.80 1.06
C ASP A 160 11.73 9.92 0.15
N GLN A 161 11.84 9.68 -1.17
CA GLN A 161 12.17 10.70 -2.18
C GLN A 161 10.94 11.45 -2.72
N MET A 162 9.72 11.00 -2.39
CA MET A 162 8.50 11.67 -2.83
C MET A 162 8.20 12.84 -1.89
N ASP A 163 8.34 14.06 -2.41
CA ASP A 163 8.06 15.28 -1.67
C ASP A 163 6.54 15.56 -1.61
N PHE A 164 5.89 14.94 -0.63
CA PHE A 164 4.48 15.16 -0.31
C PHE A 164 4.19 16.55 0.28
N THR A 165 5.18 17.46 0.36
CA THR A 165 4.96 18.84 0.82
C THR A 165 4.52 19.78 -0.30
N THR A 166 4.62 19.35 -1.56
CA THR A 166 4.18 20.14 -2.73
C THR A 166 2.70 19.95 -3.08
N ASP A 167 2.02 19.01 -2.42
CA ASP A 167 0.60 18.76 -2.60
C ASP A 167 -0.24 19.90 -2.03
N SER A 168 -1.26 20.34 -2.78
CA SER A 168 -2.14 21.46 -2.40
C SER A 168 -3.61 21.13 -2.62
N VAL A 169 -4.49 21.88 -1.94
CA VAL A 169 -5.91 21.91 -2.27
C VAL A 169 -6.10 22.88 -3.44
N THR A 170 -6.63 22.39 -4.55
CA THR A 170 -7.01 23.22 -5.69
C THR A 170 -8.35 23.88 -5.40
N VAL A 171 -8.37 25.21 -5.41
CA VAL A 171 -9.58 26.03 -5.28
C VAL A 171 -9.57 27.09 -6.37
N GLU A 172 -10.40 26.93 -7.39
CA GLU A 172 -10.50 27.88 -8.51
C GLU A 172 -11.93 28.36 -8.68
N PHE A 173 -12.12 29.68 -8.57
CA PHE A 173 -13.41 30.31 -8.80
C PHE A 173 -13.57 30.64 -10.29
N GLY A 174 -14.51 29.98 -10.95
CA GLY A 174 -14.96 30.29 -12.31
C GLY A 174 -16.17 31.22 -12.32
N ASP A 175 -16.66 31.48 -13.53
CA ASP A 175 -17.84 32.34 -13.75
C ASP A 175 -19.13 31.69 -13.22
N ASP A 176 -19.34 30.41 -13.54
CA ASP A 176 -20.58 29.66 -13.24
C ASP A 176 -20.42 28.63 -12.10
N GLY A 177 -19.22 28.44 -11.57
CA GLY A 177 -18.97 27.48 -10.50
C GLY A 177 -17.57 27.50 -9.92
N ILE A 178 -17.39 26.74 -8.84
CA ILE A 178 -16.11 26.56 -8.12
C ILE A 178 -15.52 25.18 -8.43
N SER A 179 -14.26 25.13 -8.82
CA SER A 179 -13.52 23.87 -9.01
C SER A 179 -12.69 23.56 -7.78
N LEU A 180 -12.95 22.40 -7.18
CA LEU A 180 -12.23 21.91 -6.00
C LEU A 180 -11.54 20.58 -6.30
N GLY A 181 -10.31 20.43 -5.84
CA GLY A 181 -9.53 19.20 -5.98
C GLY A 181 -8.48 19.06 -4.89
N ALA A 182 -8.02 17.83 -4.67
CA ALA A 182 -6.93 17.53 -3.75
C ALA A 182 -6.32 16.17 -4.13
N PRO A 183 -5.13 15.79 -3.63
CA PRO A 183 -4.62 14.43 -3.81
C PRO A 183 -5.69 13.38 -3.49
N PHE A 184 -5.81 12.33 -4.32
CA PHE A 184 -6.81 11.26 -4.19
C PHE A 184 -8.30 11.70 -4.26
N VAL A 185 -8.58 12.97 -4.56
CA VAL A 185 -9.94 13.48 -4.86
C VAL A 185 -9.89 14.19 -6.21
N ALA A 186 -10.50 13.58 -7.23
CA ALA A 186 -10.52 14.17 -8.56
C ALA A 186 -11.14 15.57 -8.54
N THR A 187 -10.52 16.51 -9.27
CA THR A 187 -11.03 17.88 -9.36
C THR A 187 -12.44 17.86 -9.94
N LYS A 188 -13.38 18.47 -9.21
CA LYS A 188 -14.79 18.58 -9.59
C LYS A 188 -15.21 20.04 -9.54
N THR A 189 -15.96 20.46 -10.57
CA THR A 189 -16.60 21.77 -10.62
C THR A 189 -18.02 21.69 -10.07
N PHE A 190 -18.35 22.61 -9.16
CA PHE A 190 -19.64 22.75 -8.52
C PHE A 190 -20.29 24.04 -9.01
N ALA A 191 -21.40 23.92 -9.74
CA ALA A 191 -22.16 25.06 -10.22
C ALA A 191 -22.81 25.81 -9.04
N TYR A 192 -22.73 27.15 -9.04
CA TYR A 192 -23.19 27.96 -7.89
C TYR A 192 -24.70 27.82 -7.64
N ASP A 193 -25.49 27.69 -8.71
CA ASP A 193 -26.96 27.58 -8.68
C ASP A 193 -27.49 26.29 -8.04
N LYS A 194 -26.61 25.30 -7.83
CA LYS A 194 -26.93 23.99 -7.24
C LYS A 194 -26.37 23.80 -5.83
N ILE A 195 -25.75 24.84 -5.27
CA ILE A 195 -25.31 24.82 -3.87
C ILE A 195 -26.53 25.10 -2.99
N GLU A 196 -26.94 24.12 -2.20
CA GLU A 196 -28.16 24.18 -1.39
C GLU A 196 -27.92 24.77 0.00
N GLU A 197 -26.79 24.40 0.61
CA GLU A 197 -26.36 24.86 1.93
C GLU A 197 -24.91 25.31 1.82
N LEU A 198 -24.55 26.40 2.52
CA LEU A 198 -23.20 26.93 2.55
C LEU A 198 -22.93 27.55 3.92
N GLU A 199 -21.93 27.04 4.62
CA GLU A 199 -21.53 27.54 5.93
C GLU A 199 -20.01 27.43 6.14
N LEU A 200 -19.51 28.20 7.09
CA LEU A 200 -18.13 28.16 7.55
C LEU A 200 -18.10 27.71 9.00
N ASP A 201 -17.43 26.59 9.27
CA ASP A 201 -17.16 26.12 10.62
C ASP A 201 -15.74 26.51 11.04
N PRO A 202 -15.57 27.41 12.03
CA PRO A 202 -14.25 27.87 12.47
C PRO A 202 -13.44 26.82 13.26
N ASP A 203 -14.09 25.79 13.84
CA ASP A 203 -13.42 24.73 14.60
C ASP A 203 -13.88 23.35 14.12
N PHE A 204 -13.78 23.15 12.80
CA PHE A 204 -14.31 22.00 12.11
C PHE A 204 -13.70 20.67 12.59
N ASP A 205 -14.56 19.80 13.14
CA ASP A 205 -14.21 18.41 13.43
C ASP A 205 -14.38 17.55 12.17
N LYS A 206 -13.23 17.14 11.61
CA LYS A 206 -13.13 16.27 10.44
C LYS A 206 -13.70 14.87 10.70
N GLY A 207 -13.89 14.46 11.95
CA GLY A 207 -14.35 13.11 12.30
C GLY A 207 -13.44 12.00 11.77
N ARG A 208 -14.03 10.90 11.31
CA ARG A 208 -13.31 9.68 10.93
C ARG A 208 -13.09 9.59 9.42
N ARG A 209 -11.82 9.43 9.02
CA ARG A 209 -11.45 9.10 7.63
C ARG A 209 -11.88 7.67 7.28
N MET A 210 -12.63 7.52 6.18
CA MET A 210 -13.05 6.21 5.65
C MET A 210 -12.16 5.74 4.50
N MET A 211 -11.85 6.65 3.55
CA MET A 211 -10.92 6.41 2.44
C MET A 211 -10.27 7.72 2.04
N GLY A 212 -9.03 7.71 1.55
CA GLY A 212 -8.39 8.91 1.01
C GLY A 212 -6.92 9.05 1.36
N TYR A 213 -6.45 10.28 1.24
CA TYR A 213 -5.07 10.70 1.45
C TYR A 213 -4.95 11.51 2.75
N GLY A 214 -3.81 11.44 3.41
CA GLY A 214 -3.58 12.20 4.63
C GLY A 214 -2.12 12.21 5.01
N THR A 215 -1.58 13.41 5.01
CA THR A 215 -0.23 13.76 5.46
C THR A 215 -0.32 14.81 6.55
N PRO A 216 0.81 15.18 7.18
CA PRO A 216 0.84 16.33 8.09
C PRO A 216 0.42 17.66 7.45
N TYR A 217 0.31 17.73 6.12
CA TYR A 217 0.01 18.95 5.36
C TYR A 217 -1.38 18.92 4.73
N ILE A 218 -1.76 17.83 4.07
CA ILE A 218 -3.03 17.70 3.33
C ILE A 218 -3.82 16.48 3.81
N CYS A 219 -5.13 16.61 3.89
CA CYS A 219 -6.09 15.60 4.27
C CYS A 219 -7.27 15.64 3.30
N SER A 220 -7.49 14.56 2.56
CA SER A 220 -8.52 14.52 1.52
C SER A 220 -9.12 13.14 1.34
N GLY A 221 -10.37 13.08 0.88
CA GLY A 221 -11.08 11.83 0.60
C GLY A 221 -12.47 11.77 1.22
N THR A 222 -12.92 10.57 1.55
CA THR A 222 -14.24 10.33 2.17
C THR A 222 -14.11 10.27 3.69
N PHE A 223 -14.89 11.08 4.38
CA PHE A 223 -14.95 11.21 5.83
C PHE A 223 -16.36 10.97 6.35
N GLU A 224 -16.45 10.67 7.64
CA GLU A 224 -17.72 10.47 8.34
C GLU A 224 -17.68 11.14 9.72
N ASN A 225 -18.65 12.00 10.02
CA ASN A 225 -18.84 12.60 11.34
C ASN A 225 -20.32 12.62 11.75
N GLU A 226 -20.61 12.96 13.01
CA GLU A 226 -21.97 12.94 13.55
C GLU A 226 -22.88 14.03 12.95
N VAL A 227 -22.30 15.11 12.43
CA VAL A 227 -23.02 16.28 11.92
C VAL A 227 -23.45 16.08 10.46
N PHE A 228 -22.53 15.71 9.58
CA PHE A 228 -22.73 15.62 8.13
C PHE A 228 -22.92 14.18 7.63
N GLY A 229 -22.76 13.18 8.50
CA GLY A 229 -22.69 11.79 8.06
C GLY A 229 -21.49 11.59 7.14
N LYS A 230 -21.68 10.95 5.98
CA LYS A 230 -20.61 10.72 5.00
C LYS A 230 -20.45 11.89 4.03
N TYR A 231 -19.22 12.40 3.90
CA TYR A 231 -18.92 13.56 3.08
C TYR A 231 -17.53 13.48 2.42
N THR A 232 -17.25 14.38 1.48
CA THR A 232 -15.93 14.49 0.83
C THR A 232 -15.16 15.67 1.37
N LEU A 233 -13.93 15.44 1.84
CA LEU A 233 -13.04 16.45 2.41
C LEU A 233 -11.88 16.75 1.45
N MET A 234 -11.51 18.03 1.33
CA MET A 234 -10.33 18.54 0.63
C MET A 234 -9.68 19.64 1.48
N SER A 235 -8.77 19.28 2.38
CA SER A 235 -8.34 20.19 3.45
C SER A 235 -6.84 20.13 3.73
N TYR A 236 -6.25 21.26 4.11
CA TYR A 236 -4.99 21.34 4.82
C TYR A 236 -5.16 20.85 6.26
N THR A 237 -4.35 19.85 6.65
CA THR A 237 -4.49 19.08 7.89
C THR A 237 -4.48 19.95 9.15
N LYS A 238 -3.62 20.98 9.18
CA LYS A 238 -3.41 21.86 10.34
C LYS A 238 -4.35 23.06 10.41
N VAL A 239 -5.06 23.35 9.32
CA VAL A 239 -6.02 24.45 9.26
C VAL A 239 -7.34 23.95 9.85
N LYS A 240 -7.83 24.68 10.85
CA LYS A 240 -9.05 24.37 11.60
C LYS A 240 -10.31 24.80 10.89
N PRO A 241 -10.45 26.05 10.39
CA PRO A 241 -11.66 26.44 9.70
C PRO A 241 -11.85 25.61 8.44
N ALA A 242 -13.10 25.29 8.13
CA ALA A 242 -13.48 24.65 6.88
C ALA A 242 -14.82 25.18 6.37
N VAL A 243 -14.88 25.40 5.07
CA VAL A 243 -16.10 25.69 4.34
C VAL A 243 -16.78 24.37 4.02
N PHE A 244 -18.06 24.26 4.33
CA PHE A 244 -18.86 23.12 3.90
C PHE A 244 -20.08 23.55 3.11
N PHE A 245 -20.47 22.69 2.19
CA PHE A 245 -21.65 22.93 1.37
C PHE A 245 -22.32 21.62 0.94
N LEU A 246 -23.64 21.71 0.74
CA LEU A 246 -24.47 20.62 0.22
C LEU A 246 -24.62 20.78 -1.29
N TYR A 247 -24.30 19.71 -2.03
CA TYR A 247 -24.45 19.68 -3.48
C TYR A 247 -24.96 18.31 -3.92
N ASP A 248 -26.11 18.28 -4.61
CA ASP A 248 -26.73 17.05 -5.13
C ASP A 248 -26.91 15.98 -4.03
N GLY A 249 -27.39 16.41 -2.85
CA GLY A 249 -27.63 15.55 -1.69
C GLY A 249 -26.37 14.98 -1.02
N ARG A 250 -25.18 15.55 -1.30
CA ARG A 250 -23.92 15.14 -0.65
C ARG A 250 -23.16 16.34 -0.10
N TYR A 251 -22.62 16.18 1.10
CA TYR A 251 -21.78 17.19 1.73
C TYR A 251 -20.34 17.16 1.19
N TYR A 252 -19.80 18.36 1.00
CA TYR A 252 -18.42 18.62 0.65
C TYR A 252 -17.84 19.61 1.65
N ALA A 253 -16.59 19.41 2.05
CA ALA A 253 -15.87 20.32 2.92
C ALA A 253 -14.47 20.60 2.37
N PHE A 254 -14.03 21.85 2.46
CA PHE A 254 -12.68 22.24 2.06
C PHE A 254 -12.13 23.38 2.91
N ASN A 255 -10.81 23.54 2.91
CA ASN A 255 -10.15 24.74 3.39
C ASN A 255 -8.90 25.06 2.57
N GLN A 256 -8.32 26.23 2.83
CA GLN A 256 -7.13 26.75 2.16
C GLN A 256 -5.90 26.64 3.06
N ALA A 257 -4.77 27.16 2.59
CA ALA A 257 -3.47 27.05 3.26
C ALA A 257 -3.45 27.66 4.68
N ASP A 258 -4.35 28.59 4.97
CA ASP A 258 -4.53 29.22 6.28
C ASP A 258 -5.99 29.66 6.51
N ASP A 259 -6.25 30.15 7.72
CA ASP A 259 -7.56 30.59 8.19
C ASP A 259 -8.08 31.80 7.38
N GLU A 260 -7.20 32.73 7.00
CA GLU A 260 -7.58 33.95 6.28
C GLU A 260 -7.98 33.63 4.83
N MET A 261 -7.20 32.80 4.14
CA MET A 261 -7.54 32.32 2.80
C MET A 261 -8.82 31.48 2.81
N THR A 262 -9.07 30.72 3.88
CA THR A 262 -10.30 29.93 4.03
C THR A 262 -11.51 30.86 4.19
N GLN A 263 -11.38 31.91 5.00
CA GLN A 263 -12.41 32.94 5.14
C GLN A 263 -12.66 33.68 3.81
N GLN A 264 -11.61 34.09 3.11
CA GLN A 264 -11.74 34.77 1.81
C GLN A 264 -12.43 33.89 0.77
N ALA A 265 -12.14 32.58 0.76
CA ALA A 265 -12.80 31.62 -0.11
C ALA A 265 -14.30 31.49 0.22
N TYR A 266 -14.65 31.46 1.52
CA TYR A 266 -16.05 31.48 1.95
C TYR A 266 -16.78 32.74 1.51
N ASP A 267 -16.21 33.92 1.78
CA ASP A 267 -16.82 35.21 1.44
C ASP A 267 -17.05 35.34 -0.07
N THR A 268 -16.08 34.87 -0.87
CA THR A 268 -16.20 34.81 -2.34
C THR A 268 -17.34 33.88 -2.76
N LEU A 269 -17.45 32.70 -2.15
CA LEU A 269 -18.49 31.73 -2.47
C LEU A 269 -19.88 32.25 -2.11
N VAL A 270 -20.04 32.88 -0.94
CA VAL A 270 -21.29 33.54 -0.53
C VAL A 270 -21.69 34.62 -1.53
N SER A 271 -20.75 35.42 -2.01
CA SER A 271 -21.03 36.48 -3.00
C SER A 271 -21.50 35.93 -4.37
N LYS A 272 -21.10 34.70 -4.71
CA LYS A 272 -21.42 34.05 -5.99
C LYS A 272 -22.70 33.21 -5.94
N VAL A 273 -22.99 32.59 -4.80
CA VAL A 273 -24.22 31.80 -4.58
C VAL A 273 -25.41 32.71 -4.27
N GLY A 274 -25.18 33.87 -3.64
CA GLY A 274 -26.21 34.86 -3.32
C GLY A 274 -26.47 35.90 -4.43
N ALA A 275 -25.82 35.79 -5.58
CA ALA A 275 -25.99 36.66 -6.75
C ALA A 275 -26.94 36.03 -7.78
#